data_AF-A0A6J6JZT6-F1
#
_entry.id   AF-A0A6J6JZT6-F1
#
_cell.length_a   1.000
_cell.length_b   1.000
_cell.length_c   1.000
_cell.angle_alpha   90.00
_cell.angle_beta   90.00
_cell.angle_gamma   90.00
#
_symmetry.space_group_name_H-M   'P 1'
#
loop_
_entity.id
_entity.type
_entity.pdbx_description
1 polymer ?
#
loop_
_entity_poly.entity_id
_entity_poly.type
_entity_poly.pdbx_seq_one_letter_code
_entity_poly.pdbx_strand_id
1 'polypeptide(L)'
;MILTVAVVAFLAPTRTLLDQRRTAATAEQRLAELDQANADAQAQADALKTDAEIERIAREQYGYAKAGEEVYHLLPEARDPVRVPDAWPFEGLGSSLAR
;
A
#
# COMPACT_ATOMS: atom_id res chain seq x y z
N MET A 1 -15.94 -2.63 56.91
CA MET A 1 -15.19 -1.46 56.41
C MET A 1 -13.67 -1.67 56.43
N ILE A 2 -13.07 -2.05 57.57
CA ILE A 2 -11.60 -2.26 57.65
C ILE A 2 -11.12 -3.41 56.73
N LEU A 3 -11.89 -4.50 56.67
CA LEU A 3 -11.57 -5.67 55.85
C LEU A 3 -11.61 -5.37 54.34
N THR A 4 -12.53 -4.51 53.90
CA THR A 4 -12.64 -4.06 52.50
C THR A 4 -11.49 -3.15 52.10
N VAL A 5 -11.07 -2.24 52.99
CA VAL A 5 -9.93 -1.34 52.74
C VAL A 5 -8.62 -2.12 52.63
N ALA A 6 -8.41 -3.13 53.48
CA ALA A 6 -7.21 -3.98 53.43
C ALA A 6 -7.10 -4.79 52.12
N VAL A 7 -8.22 -5.34 51.63
CA VAL A 7 -8.26 -6.09 50.37
C VAL A 7 -7.96 -5.18 49.16
N VAL A 8 -8.51 -3.96 49.14
CA VAL A 8 -8.22 -2.99 48.07
C VAL A 8 -6.75 -2.56 48.08
N ALA A 9 -6.17 -2.30 49.26
CA ALA A 9 -4.77 -1.92 49.40
C ALA A 9 -3.81 -3.01 48.87
N PHE A 10 -4.18 -4.29 48.98
CA PHE A 10 -3.35 -5.40 48.52
C PHE A 10 -3.53 -5.72 47.01
N LEU A 11 -4.70 -5.44 46.42
CA LEU A 11 -5.01 -5.70 45.01
C LEU A 11 -4.69 -4.52 44.06
N ALA A 12 -4.61 -3.29 44.57
CA ALA A 12 -4.26 -2.12 43.76
C ALA A 12 -2.85 -2.17 43.13
N PRO A 13 -1.78 -2.59 43.85
CA PRO A 13 -0.45 -2.65 43.26
C PRO A 13 -0.34 -3.76 42.20
N THR A 14 -1.03 -4.89 42.36
CA THR A 14 -1.00 -5.99 41.39
C THR A 14 -1.69 -5.63 40.07
N ARG A 15 -2.81 -4.89 40.12
CA ARG A 15 -3.46 -4.34 38.91
C ARG A 15 -2.56 -3.35 38.18
N THR A 16 -1.95 -2.43 38.92
CA THR A 16 -1.05 -1.40 38.36
C THR A 16 0.17 -2.04 37.66
N LEU A 17 0.78 -3.05 38.27
CA LEU A 17 1.91 -3.77 37.67
C LEU A 17 1.52 -4.52 36.38
N LEU A 18 0.33 -5.12 36.34
CA LEU A 18 -0.15 -5.82 35.15
C LEU A 18 -0.45 -4.83 34.01
N ASP A 19 -1.06 -3.69 34.31
CA ASP A 19 -1.35 -2.66 33.32
C ASP A 19 -0.08 -1.99 32.80
N GLN A 20 0.92 -1.76 33.65
CA GLN A 20 2.25 -1.30 33.24
C GLN A 20 2.93 -2.29 32.29
N ARG A 21 2.89 -3.60 32.60
CA ARG A 21 3.44 -4.64 31.72
C ARG A 21 2.74 -4.69 30.36
N ARG A 22 1.42 -4.57 30.33
CA ARG A 22 0.64 -4.53 29.07
C ARG A 22 0.99 -3.30 28.24
N THR A 23 1.12 -2.15 28.89
CA THR A 23 1.52 -0.91 28.24
C THR A 23 2.92 -1.02 27.66
N ALA A 24 3.88 -1.56 28.42
CA ALA A 24 5.24 -1.80 27.95
C ALA A 24 5.27 -2.77 26.76
N ALA A 25 4.60 -3.92 26.85
CA ALA A 25 4.53 -4.89 25.76
C ALA A 25 3.90 -4.30 24.48
N THR A 26 2.87 -3.47 24.62
CA THR A 26 2.25 -2.78 23.48
C THR A 26 3.21 -1.76 22.86
N ALA A 27 3.97 -1.03 23.68
CA ALA A 27 4.96 -0.07 23.22
C ALA A 27 6.13 -0.76 22.51
N GLU A 28 6.63 -1.86 23.06
CA GLU A 28 7.69 -2.68 22.45
C GLU A 28 7.25 -3.25 21.11
N GLN A 29 6.02 -3.75 21.00
CA GLN A 29 5.48 -4.23 19.73
C GLN A 29 5.43 -3.11 18.68
N ARG A 30 4.92 -1.93 19.05
CA ARG A 30 4.88 -0.78 18.14
C ARG A 30 6.27 -0.32 17.73
N LEU A 31 7.24 -0.38 18.63
CA LEU A 31 8.63 -0.04 18.33
C LEU A 31 9.20 -1.03 17.30
N ALA A 32 9.00 -2.33 17.50
CA ALA A 32 9.44 -3.35 16.55
C ALA A 32 8.79 -3.17 15.16
N GLU A 33 7.49 -2.83 15.12
CA GLU A 33 6.79 -2.52 13.87
C GLU A 33 7.39 -1.30 13.16
N LEU A 34 7.69 -0.23 13.90
CA LEU A 34 8.31 0.99 13.35
C LEU A 34 9.74 0.76 12.89
N ASP A 35 10.53 0.00 13.65
CA ASP A 35 11.92 -0.35 13.30
C ASP A 35 11.96 -1.17 12.01
N GLN A 36 11.05 -2.14 11.86
CA GLN A 36 10.91 -2.90 10.63
C GLN A 36 10.51 -2.02 9.45
N ALA A 37 9.50 -1.16 9.63
CA ALA A 37 9.05 -0.24 8.57
C ALA A 37 10.17 0.73 8.16
N ASN A 38 10.95 1.23 9.12
CA ASN A 38 12.11 2.08 8.84
C ASN A 38 13.21 1.31 8.09
N ALA A 39 13.50 0.07 8.48
CA ALA A 39 14.47 -0.77 7.79
C ALA A 39 14.07 -1.03 6.32
N ASP A 40 12.79 -1.35 6.08
CA ASP A 40 12.25 -1.59 4.75
C ASP A 40 12.29 -0.31 3.89
N ALA A 41 11.91 0.84 4.48
CA ALA A 41 11.98 2.13 3.81
C ALA A 41 13.41 2.54 3.47
N GLN A 42 14.37 2.29 4.39
CA GLN A 42 15.78 2.57 4.16
C GLN A 42 16.36 1.69 3.05
N ALA A 43 16.02 0.39 3.04
CA ALA A 43 16.44 -0.52 1.98
C ALA A 43 15.92 -0.08 0.60
N GLN A 44 14.65 0.36 0.53
CA GLN A 44 14.08 0.92 -0.70
C GLN A 44 14.77 2.21 -1.11
N ALA A 45 14.99 3.13 -0.17
CA ALA A 45 15.69 4.38 -0.45
C ALA A 45 17.12 4.15 -0.95
N ASP A 46 17.81 3.15 -0.43
CA ASP A 46 19.16 2.79 -0.88
C ASP A 46 19.15 2.11 -2.24
N ALA A 47 18.18 1.24 -2.53
CA ALA A 47 17.99 0.67 -3.86
C ALA A 47 17.76 1.77 -4.92
N LEU A 48 16.86 2.72 -4.62
CA LEU A 48 16.52 3.84 -5.52
C LEU A 48 17.68 4.80 -5.83
N LYS A 49 18.79 4.73 -5.08
CA LYS A 49 20.01 5.49 -5.37
C LYS A 49 20.93 4.80 -6.37
N THR A 50 20.65 3.54 -6.71
CA THR A 50 21.50 2.77 -7.64
C THR A 50 21.05 2.97 -9.07
N ASP A 51 22.01 3.05 -9.99
CA ASP A 51 21.74 3.17 -11.43
C ASP A 51 20.87 2.01 -11.94
N ALA A 52 21.08 0.80 -11.42
CA ALA A 52 20.32 -0.38 -11.81
C ALA A 52 18.82 -0.26 -11.49
N GLU A 53 18.48 0.22 -10.29
CA GLU A 53 17.08 0.40 -9.90
C GLU A 53 16.43 1.57 -10.62
N ILE A 54 17.17 2.66 -10.83
CA ILE A 54 16.72 3.80 -11.64
C ILE A 54 16.44 3.35 -13.07
N GLU A 55 17.35 2.59 -13.69
CA GLU A 55 17.17 2.04 -15.04
C GLU A 55 15.96 1.11 -15.09
N ARG A 56 15.79 0.23 -14.10
CA ARG A 56 14.64 -0.68 -14.01
C ARG A 56 13.32 0.10 -14.02
N ILE A 57 13.18 1.10 -13.14
CA ILE A 57 11.98 1.95 -13.06
C ILE A 57 11.77 2.76 -14.33
N ALA A 58 12.84 3.35 -14.88
CA ALA A 58 12.79 4.12 -16.13
C ALA A 58 12.24 3.28 -17.30
N ARG A 59 12.66 2.02 -17.39
CA ARG A 59 12.20 1.09 -18.42
C ARG A 59 10.76 0.64 -18.18
N GLU A 60 10.44 0.21 -16.96
CA GLU A 60 9.13 -0.37 -16.64
C GLU A 60 8.01 0.66 -16.64
N GLN A 61 8.23 1.84 -16.06
CA GLN A 61 7.18 2.83 -15.83
C GLN A 61 7.14 3.93 -16.88
N TYR A 62 8.28 4.24 -17.50
CA TYR A 62 8.40 5.37 -18.42
C TYR A 62 8.77 4.96 -19.85
N GLY A 63 9.00 3.66 -20.11
CA GLY A 63 9.33 3.16 -21.44
C GLY A 63 10.66 3.71 -21.97
N TYR A 64 11.60 4.07 -21.09
CA TYR A 64 12.91 4.54 -21.52
C TYR A 64 13.76 3.39 -22.06
N ALA A 65 14.62 3.71 -23.03
CA ALA A 65 15.55 2.79 -23.67
C ALA A 65 16.94 3.44 -23.74
N LYS A 66 17.98 2.61 -23.82
CA LYS A 66 19.34 3.06 -24.12
C LYS A 66 19.46 3.42 -25.60
N ALA A 67 20.51 4.16 -25.94
CA ALA A 67 20.80 4.48 -27.32
C ALA A 67 20.96 3.18 -28.15
N GLY A 68 20.21 3.08 -29.25
CA GLY A 68 20.19 1.90 -30.11
C GLY A 68 19.16 0.83 -29.74
N GLU A 69 18.43 1.00 -28.64
CA GLU A 69 17.27 0.15 -28.30
C GLU A 69 15.98 0.77 -28.82
N GLU A 70 15.00 -0.07 -29.16
CA GLU A 70 13.67 0.33 -29.60
C GLU A 70 12.60 -0.22 -28.64
N VAL A 71 11.69 0.63 -28.20
CA VAL A 71 10.60 0.26 -27.29
C VAL A 71 9.30 0.15 -28.09
N TYR A 72 8.69 -1.03 -28.03
CA TYR A 72 7.42 -1.31 -28.70
C TYR A 72 6.30 -1.38 -27.67
N HIS A 73 5.32 -0.48 -27.79
CA HIS A 73 4.09 -0.55 -27.03
C HIS A 73 3.07 -1.37 -27.81
N LEU A 74 2.68 -2.53 -27.26
CA LEU A 74 1.60 -3.31 -27.83
C LEU A 74 0.27 -2.62 -27.52
N LEU A 75 -0.43 -2.20 -28.56
CA LEU A 75 -1.80 -1.77 -28.42
C LEU A 75 -2.64 -2.98 -27.98
N PRO A 76 -3.60 -2.79 -27.05
CA PRO A 76 -4.55 -3.84 -26.76
C PRO A 76 -5.30 -4.22 -28.04
N GLU A 77 -5.83 -5.45 -28.09
CA GLU A 77 -6.63 -5.91 -29.23
C GLU A 77 -7.67 -4.85 -29.60
N ALA A 78 -7.78 -4.60 -30.91
CA ALA A 78 -8.77 -3.66 -31.42
C ALA A 78 -10.16 -4.12 -30.98
N ARG A 79 -10.89 -3.24 -30.30
CA ARG A 79 -12.30 -3.50 -29.98
C ARG A 79 -13.09 -3.56 -31.28
N ASP A 80 -14.09 -4.43 -31.31
CA ASP A 80 -15.03 -4.51 -32.43
C ASP A 80 -15.59 -3.11 -32.73
N PRO A 81 -15.64 -2.71 -34.03
CA PRO A 81 -16.14 -1.40 -34.40
C PRO A 81 -17.61 -1.27 -34.00
N VAL A 82 -17.93 -0.17 -33.32
CA VAL A 82 -19.31 0.16 -32.93
C VAL A 82 -20.11 0.42 -34.20
N ARG A 83 -21.16 -0.35 -34.43
CA ARG A 83 -22.06 -0.12 -35.56
C ARG A 83 -22.98 1.06 -35.28
N VAL A 84 -22.82 2.14 -36.04
CA VAL A 84 -23.71 3.29 -36.01
C VAL A 84 -24.91 3.07 -36.93
N PRO A 85 -26.14 3.41 -36.51
CA PRO A 85 -27.31 3.38 -37.39
C PRO A 85 -27.15 4.34 -38.58
N ASP A 86 -27.62 3.92 -39.75
CA ASP A 86 -27.56 4.73 -40.99
C ASP A 86 -28.52 5.93 -41.01
N ALA A 87 -29.39 6.05 -40.00
CA ALA A 87 -30.42 7.08 -39.92
C ALA A 87 -30.57 7.65 -38.50
N TRP A 88 -30.92 8.93 -38.46
CA TRP A 88 -31.29 9.67 -37.24
C TRP A 88 -32.65 9.19 -36.69
N PRO A 89 -32.90 9.22 -35.36
CA PRO A 89 -32.01 9.63 -34.28
C PRO A 89 -31.14 8.51 -33.69
N PHE A 90 -29.98 8.88 -33.14
CA PHE A 90 -28.97 7.95 -32.62
C PHE A 90 -29.22 7.48 -31.17
N GLU A 91 -30.47 7.49 -30.71
CA GLU A 91 -30.84 7.27 -29.30
C GLU A 91 -30.37 5.90 -28.76
N GLY A 92 -30.14 4.91 -29.63
CA GLY A 92 -29.65 3.58 -29.26
C GLY A 92 -28.12 3.44 -29.11
N LEU A 93 -27.31 4.47 -29.43
CA LEU A 93 -25.84 4.35 -29.40
C LEU A 93 -25.29 4.20 -27.97
N GLY A 94 -25.94 4.82 -26.98
CA GLY A 94 -25.43 4.85 -25.60
C GLY A 94 -25.27 3.46 -24.96
N SER A 95 -26.16 2.51 -25.28
CA SER A 95 -26.08 1.14 -24.75
C SER A 95 -24.98 0.30 -25.42
N SER A 96 -24.57 0.66 -26.64
CA SER A 96 -23.53 -0.06 -27.40
C SER A 96 -22.10 0.36 -27.04
N LEU A 97 -21.90 1.58 -26.55
CA LEU A 97 -20.59 2.15 -26.17
C LEU A 97 -20.17 1.81 -24.73
N ALA A 98 -21.11 1.40 -23.88
CA ALA A 98 -20.90 1.14 -22.46
C ALA A 98 -20.46 -0.31 -22.14
N ARG A 99 -20.24 -1.14 -23.17
CA ARG A 99 -19.74 -2.53 -23.06
C ARG A 99 -18.31 -2.60 -23.58
#